data_AF-A0A960MSQ2-F1
#
_entry.id   AF-A0A960MSQ2-F1
#
_cell.length_a   1.000
_cell.length_b   1.000
_cell.length_c   1.000
_cell.angle_alpha   90.00
_cell.angle_beta   90.00
_cell.angle_gamma   90.00
#
_symmetry.space_group_name_H-M   'P 1'
#
loop_
_entity.id
_entity.type
_entity.pdbx_description
1 polymer ?
#
loop_
_entity_poly.entity_id
_entity_poly.type
_entity_poly.pdbx_seq_one_letter_code
_entity_poly.pdbx_strand_id
1 'polypeptide(L)'
;MPDPNSNPLSENTRHRGRGWWLPWIIAALSFAVLLPLYHRVATRRAEKFNSDTTLLDHFSGDIPTHVIFHHDQHAYLNLGRLLRVDGYDYIIPRHRMPGYPMLLSLLYRDADAYQPTPGKEDPRKISDAFFQRAKTFNIWLSMGCIAAIFLFLACYLPVMESLLAAWSIGWLLFVFKACFVQPEVLFDTLALFVVVLMWRQIARPTWRNGLIAGVALAATYFIKSALLPLIALYVVCQAVVISWRALLSIREGGGGAWRRFCVETAQAALIPVLWLILLSPYLYQTWKLHGSPFWSVHSAHYFWLETPEDKETWRGLAELAMEGKVPPDAPTRATYFAGHTPRQIAERFLHGAMHTIESIKHDYNETDRFVFRRLAKACLVILVLFLFPIFRAARRHWPELLFLFGYLFGYALLYGWYEPIHAGSRFMLSLYPAAIALMLWFLARHADSIPLRRWSLQIHTRPIVLFALSISLIASISKVAGTLAWKIEGGN
;
A
#
# COMPACT_ATOMS: atom_id res chain seq x y z
N MET A 1 29.08 -35.17 -0.08
CA MET A 1 29.02 -33.92 0.70
C MET A 1 29.32 -32.77 -0.25
N PRO A 2 28.51 -31.71 -0.33
CA PRO A 2 28.80 -30.58 -1.20
C PRO A 2 29.99 -29.77 -0.65
N ASP A 3 30.84 -29.28 -1.56
CA ASP A 3 32.05 -28.52 -1.26
C ASP A 3 31.71 -27.22 -0.48
N PRO A 4 32.17 -27.06 0.78
CA PRO A 4 31.93 -25.86 1.57
C PRO A 4 32.55 -24.59 0.98
N ASN A 5 33.44 -24.72 -0.02
CA ASN A 5 34.08 -23.59 -0.71
C ASN A 5 33.43 -23.23 -2.05
N SER A 6 32.39 -23.96 -2.48
CA SER A 6 31.63 -23.60 -3.68
C SER A 6 30.82 -22.32 -3.40
N ASN A 7 31.45 -21.16 -3.61
CA ASN A 7 30.88 -19.86 -3.32
C ASN A 7 29.58 -19.68 -4.13
N PRO A 8 28.39 -19.78 -3.51
CA PRO A 8 27.10 -19.79 -4.24
C PRO A 8 26.73 -18.39 -4.77
N LEU A 9 27.70 -17.47 -4.79
CA LEU A 9 27.58 -16.10 -5.29
C LEU A 9 28.01 -15.95 -6.76
N SER A 10 28.73 -16.91 -7.36
CA SER A 10 29.21 -16.79 -8.74
C SER A 10 28.10 -16.97 -9.80
N GLU A 11 27.10 -17.82 -9.57
CA GLU A 11 26.00 -18.07 -10.52
C GLU A 11 25.03 -16.88 -10.69
N ASN A 12 25.03 -15.92 -9.76
CA ASN A 12 24.17 -14.73 -9.87
C ASN A 12 24.74 -13.62 -10.78
N THR A 13 25.91 -13.81 -11.40
CA THR A 13 26.51 -12.78 -12.27
C THR A 13 25.86 -12.71 -13.66
N ARG A 14 25.23 -13.78 -14.16
CA ARG A 14 24.60 -13.79 -15.50
C ARG A 14 23.35 -12.91 -15.64
N HIS A 15 22.71 -12.50 -14.55
CA HIS A 15 21.56 -11.58 -14.60
C HIS A 15 21.90 -10.10 -14.39
N ARG A 16 23.18 -9.73 -14.19
CA ARG A 16 23.58 -8.33 -13.89
C ARG A 16 23.37 -7.33 -15.04
N GLY A 17 23.05 -7.77 -16.25
CA GLY A 17 22.95 -6.91 -17.44
C GLY A 17 21.58 -6.33 -17.77
N ARG A 18 20.46 -6.79 -17.18
CA ARG A 18 19.12 -6.38 -17.62
C ARG A 18 18.38 -5.54 -16.57
N GLY A 19 18.05 -4.30 -16.92
CA GLY A 19 16.96 -3.52 -16.30
C GLY A 19 17.21 -2.85 -14.95
N TRP A 20 18.43 -2.89 -14.39
CA TRP A 20 18.70 -2.28 -13.06
C TRP A 20 18.50 -0.75 -13.01
N TRP A 21 18.47 -0.07 -14.15
CA TRP A 21 18.16 1.36 -14.27
C TRP A 21 16.66 1.67 -14.18
N LEU A 22 15.78 0.69 -14.35
CA LEU A 22 14.34 0.94 -14.41
C LEU A 22 13.73 1.37 -13.07
N PRO A 23 14.11 0.77 -11.91
CA PRO A 23 13.76 1.34 -10.60
C PRO A 23 14.27 2.77 -10.41
N TRP A 24 15.43 3.12 -10.99
CA TRP A 24 15.96 4.49 -10.95
C TRP A 24 15.12 5.43 -11.80
N ILE A 25 14.66 5.02 -12.98
CA ILE A 25 13.75 5.84 -13.79
C ILE A 25 12.42 6.03 -13.05
N ILE A 26 11.84 4.99 -12.44
CA ILE A 26 10.59 5.12 -11.68
C ILE A 26 10.78 6.07 -10.48
N ALA A 27 11.88 5.91 -9.73
CA ALA A 27 12.21 6.80 -8.62
C ALA A 27 12.47 8.24 -9.09
N ALA A 28 13.20 8.42 -10.19
CA ALA A 28 13.52 9.71 -10.78
C ALA A 28 12.27 10.39 -11.35
N LEU A 29 11.36 9.67 -11.99
CA LEU A 29 10.08 10.20 -12.48
C LEU A 29 9.18 10.59 -11.30
N SER A 30 9.10 9.75 -10.27
CA SER A 30 8.37 10.07 -9.04
C SER A 30 8.92 11.35 -8.41
N PHE A 31 10.24 11.48 -8.35
CA PHE A 31 10.92 12.65 -7.80
C PHE A 31 10.74 13.89 -8.69
N ALA A 32 10.94 13.78 -10.01
CA ALA A 32 10.87 14.88 -10.96
C ALA A 32 9.45 15.44 -11.11
N VAL A 33 8.42 14.62 -10.90
CA VAL A 33 7.03 15.09 -10.95
C VAL A 33 6.59 15.57 -9.56
N LEU A 34 6.79 14.77 -8.51
CA LEU A 34 6.22 15.07 -7.20
C LEU A 34 7.03 16.13 -6.45
N LEU A 35 8.36 16.11 -6.52
CA LEU A 35 9.18 17.03 -5.72
C LEU A 35 9.09 18.48 -6.19
N PRO A 36 9.22 18.84 -7.48
CA PRO A 36 9.09 20.23 -7.91
C PRO A 36 7.68 20.79 -7.71
N LEU A 37 6.65 19.94 -7.79
CA LEU A 37 5.29 20.36 -7.49
C LEU A 37 5.14 20.62 -5.98
N TYR A 38 5.58 19.66 -5.17
CA TYR A 38 5.57 19.78 -3.72
C TYR A 38 6.39 20.98 -3.23
N HIS A 39 7.58 21.20 -3.78
CA HIS A 39 8.44 22.33 -3.45
C HIS A 39 7.78 23.65 -3.84
N ARG A 40 7.15 23.75 -5.01
CA ARG A 40 6.40 24.96 -5.42
C ARG A 40 5.25 25.28 -4.46
N VAL A 41 4.53 24.25 -4.01
CA VAL A 41 3.49 24.38 -3.00
C VAL A 41 4.09 24.80 -1.65
N ALA A 42 5.19 24.18 -1.23
CA ALA A 42 5.83 24.46 0.04
C ALA A 42 6.44 25.88 0.11
N THR A 43 7.08 26.37 -0.96
CA THR A 43 7.68 27.73 -0.99
C THR A 43 6.64 28.82 -1.02
N ARG A 44 5.60 28.72 -1.86
CA ARG A 44 4.50 29.69 -1.87
C ARG A 44 3.80 29.76 -0.52
N ARG A 45 3.65 28.62 0.14
CA ARG A 45 3.13 28.55 1.51
C ARG A 45 4.08 29.18 2.53
N ALA A 46 5.39 28.96 2.44
CA ALA A 46 6.35 29.55 3.39
C ALA A 46 6.39 31.08 3.29
N GLU A 47 6.28 31.64 2.08
CA GLU A 47 6.19 33.09 1.84
C GLU A 47 4.91 33.68 2.46
N LYS A 48 3.76 33.03 2.27
CA LYS A 48 2.46 33.44 2.83
C LYS A 48 2.38 33.24 4.36
N PHE A 49 3.03 32.20 4.89
CA PHE A 49 3.02 31.87 6.32
C PHE A 49 3.89 32.81 7.15
N ASN A 50 4.96 33.37 6.58
CA ASN A 50 5.78 34.37 7.27
C ASN A 50 5.16 35.77 7.26
N SER A 51 4.15 36.03 6.42
CA SER A 51 3.49 37.32 6.32
C SER A 51 2.18 37.42 7.12
N ASP A 52 1.58 36.31 7.56
CA ASP A 52 0.21 36.30 8.09
C ASP A 52 0.05 35.51 9.40
N THR A 53 -0.17 36.22 10.51
CA THR A 53 -0.79 35.67 11.74
C THR A 53 -2.29 35.36 11.56
N THR A 54 -2.86 35.66 10.39
CA THR A 54 -4.28 35.56 10.02
C THR A 54 -4.67 34.21 9.40
N LEU A 55 -3.78 33.22 9.35
CA LEU A 55 -4.12 31.89 8.82
C LEU A 55 -5.29 31.24 9.58
N LEU A 56 -5.49 31.57 10.85
CA LEU A 56 -6.68 31.18 11.63
C LEU A 56 -7.94 32.00 11.24
N ASP A 57 -7.78 33.28 10.90
CA ASP A 57 -8.88 34.15 10.44
C ASP A 57 -9.34 33.78 9.02
N HIS A 58 -8.47 33.24 8.16
CA HIS A 58 -8.85 32.74 6.84
C HIS A 58 -9.76 31.50 6.90
N PHE A 59 -9.81 30.78 8.03
CA PHE A 59 -10.77 29.71 8.29
C PHE A 59 -12.12 30.23 8.83
N SER A 60 -12.25 31.53 9.12
CA SER A 60 -13.49 32.15 9.62
C SER A 60 -14.37 32.76 8.52
N GLY A 61 -13.89 32.81 7.27
CA GLY A 61 -14.74 33.13 6.11
C GLY A 61 -15.60 31.93 5.71
N ASP A 62 -16.82 32.18 5.25
CA ASP A 62 -17.88 31.23 4.86
C ASP A 62 -17.45 30.21 3.77
N ILE A 63 -16.45 29.37 4.04
CA ILE A 63 -16.23 28.13 3.30
C ILE A 63 -17.32 27.18 3.80
N PRO A 64 -18.23 26.66 2.93
CA PRO A 64 -19.37 25.88 3.39
C PRO A 64 -18.94 24.68 4.26
N THR A 65 -19.10 24.81 5.58
CA THR A 65 -18.65 23.91 6.65
C THR A 65 -19.46 22.60 6.77
N HIS A 66 -20.20 22.22 5.73
CA HIS A 66 -21.17 21.12 5.78
C HIS A 66 -21.00 20.06 4.68
N VAL A 67 -19.82 19.96 4.06
CA VAL A 67 -19.60 18.96 3.00
C VAL A 67 -19.31 17.58 3.61
N ILE A 68 -20.36 16.93 4.13
CA ILE A 68 -20.32 15.51 4.45
C ILE A 68 -20.30 14.74 3.12
N PHE A 69 -19.16 14.14 2.80
CA PHE A 69 -18.98 13.39 1.56
C PHE A 69 -19.59 12.00 1.68
N HIS A 70 -20.76 11.78 1.05
CA HIS A 70 -21.46 10.48 1.08
C HIS A 70 -20.69 9.34 0.40
N HIS A 71 -19.70 9.64 -0.46
CA HIS A 71 -18.81 8.64 -1.07
C HIS A 71 -17.37 9.15 -1.21
N ASP A 72 -16.39 8.28 -0.90
CA ASP A 72 -14.96 8.61 -0.94
C ASP A 72 -14.49 9.20 -2.27
N GLN A 73 -15.10 8.80 -3.40
CA GLN A 73 -14.77 9.32 -4.73
C GLN A 73 -15.01 10.83 -4.85
N HIS A 74 -16.16 11.31 -4.37
CA HIS A 74 -16.49 12.73 -4.41
C HIS A 74 -15.57 13.54 -3.49
N ALA A 75 -15.12 12.96 -2.38
CA ALA A 75 -14.13 13.62 -1.53
C ALA A 75 -12.80 13.85 -2.26
N TYR A 76 -12.26 12.85 -2.95
CA TYR A 76 -11.02 13.01 -3.71
C TYR A 76 -11.15 14.02 -4.85
N LEU A 77 -12.28 14.01 -5.55
CA LEU A 77 -12.57 14.98 -6.62
C LEU A 77 -12.65 16.40 -6.07
N ASN A 78 -13.37 16.62 -4.97
CA ASN A 78 -13.45 17.94 -4.36
C ASN A 78 -12.11 18.42 -3.85
N LEU A 79 -11.27 17.55 -3.28
CA LEU A 79 -9.90 17.93 -2.93
C LEU A 79 -9.07 18.32 -4.15
N GLY A 80 -9.17 17.58 -5.26
CA GLY A 80 -8.51 17.93 -6.51
C GLY A 80 -8.97 19.29 -7.06
N ARG A 81 -10.28 19.56 -7.02
CA ARG A 81 -10.87 20.85 -7.38
C ARG A 81 -10.36 21.98 -6.50
N LEU A 82 -10.44 21.82 -5.17
CA LEU A 82 -10.05 22.85 -4.20
C LEU A 82 -8.57 23.20 -4.33
N LEU A 83 -7.70 22.19 -4.50
CA LEU A 83 -6.29 22.43 -4.80
C LEU A 83 -6.10 23.25 -6.08
N ARG A 84 -6.87 23.00 -7.13
CA ARG A 84 -6.74 23.72 -8.40
C ARG A 84 -7.25 25.16 -8.29
N VAL A 85 -8.42 25.36 -7.69
CA VAL A 85 -9.07 26.68 -7.53
C VAL A 85 -8.26 27.59 -6.61
N ASP A 86 -7.73 27.04 -5.52
CA ASP A 86 -6.96 27.80 -4.52
C ASP A 86 -5.47 27.93 -4.89
N GLY A 87 -5.08 27.66 -6.14
CA GLY A 87 -3.69 27.78 -6.57
C GLY A 87 -2.70 26.88 -5.79
N TYR A 88 -3.19 25.75 -5.27
CA TYR A 88 -2.52 24.78 -4.40
C TYR A 88 -2.23 25.25 -2.96
N ASP A 89 -2.85 26.34 -2.51
CA ASP A 89 -2.74 26.79 -1.12
C ASP A 89 -3.62 25.96 -0.15
N TYR A 90 -4.66 25.30 -0.67
CA TYR A 90 -5.64 24.58 0.14
C TYR A 90 -5.01 23.52 1.04
N ILE A 91 -5.34 23.58 2.34
CA ILE A 91 -4.83 22.63 3.34
C ILE A 91 -5.73 21.39 3.33
N ILE A 92 -5.18 20.29 2.81
CA ILE A 92 -5.91 19.03 2.72
C ILE A 92 -6.09 18.45 4.13
N PRO A 93 -7.32 18.01 4.46
CA PRO A 93 -7.59 17.22 5.65
C PRO A 93 -6.63 16.03 5.76
N ARG A 94 -5.85 15.94 6.85
CA ARG A 94 -4.71 15.02 7.01
C ARG A 94 -5.10 13.53 7.12
N HIS A 95 -6.33 13.18 6.80
CA HIS A 95 -6.80 11.80 6.61
C HIS A 95 -6.73 11.33 5.15
N ARG A 96 -6.69 12.26 4.19
CA ARG A 96 -6.44 11.98 2.77
C ARG A 96 -5.11 12.61 2.39
N MET A 97 -4.18 11.78 1.91
CA MET A 97 -2.83 12.25 1.60
C MET A 97 -2.83 13.05 0.28
N PRO A 98 -1.92 14.01 0.11
CA PRO A 98 -2.03 15.02 -0.95
C PRO A 98 -1.77 14.51 -2.37
N GLY A 99 -1.03 13.42 -2.52
CA GLY A 99 -0.50 13.00 -3.82
C GLY A 99 -1.57 12.65 -4.84
N TYR A 100 -2.62 11.90 -4.46
CA TYR A 100 -3.70 11.55 -5.40
C TYR A 100 -4.63 12.75 -5.73
N PRO A 101 -5.14 13.53 -4.76
CA PRO A 101 -5.82 14.80 -5.05
C PRO A 101 -5.01 15.73 -5.95
N MET A 102 -3.70 15.80 -5.76
CA MET A 102 -2.81 16.62 -6.58
C MET A 102 -2.79 16.14 -8.04
N LEU A 103 -2.79 14.83 -8.31
CA LEU A 103 -2.94 14.29 -9.67
C LEU A 103 -4.32 14.62 -10.27
N LEU A 104 -5.40 14.50 -9.48
CA LEU A 104 -6.75 14.84 -9.95
C LEU A 104 -6.90 16.33 -10.27
N SER A 105 -6.21 17.21 -9.54
CA SER A 105 -6.22 18.66 -9.79
C SER A 105 -5.73 19.02 -11.20
N LEU A 106 -4.87 18.19 -11.80
CA LEU A 106 -4.35 18.39 -13.16
C LEU A 106 -5.41 18.10 -14.23
N LEU A 107 -6.48 17.37 -13.88
CA LEU A 107 -7.57 16.99 -14.77
C LEU A 107 -8.77 17.96 -14.68
N TYR A 108 -8.76 18.84 -13.68
CA TYR A 108 -9.79 19.86 -13.49
C TYR A 108 -9.56 21.03 -14.44
N ARG A 109 -10.61 21.47 -15.14
CA ARG A 109 -10.61 22.63 -16.02
C ARG A 109 -11.63 23.65 -15.51
N ASP A 110 -11.40 24.92 -15.80
CA ASP A 110 -12.30 25.99 -15.34
C ASP A 110 -13.70 25.87 -15.96
N ALA A 111 -13.81 25.29 -17.16
CA ALA A 111 -15.09 24.95 -17.79
C ALA A 111 -15.90 23.88 -17.01
N ASP A 112 -15.27 23.18 -16.07
CA ASP A 112 -15.93 22.23 -15.17
C ASP A 112 -16.38 22.88 -13.86
N ALA A 113 -16.11 24.18 -13.67
CA ALA A 113 -16.73 24.95 -12.61
C ALA A 113 -18.24 24.79 -12.75
N TYR A 114 -18.85 24.24 -11.70
CA TYR A 114 -20.29 24.08 -11.65
C TYR A 114 -20.90 25.47 -11.83
N GLN A 115 -21.60 25.67 -12.95
CA GLN A 115 -22.41 26.85 -13.15
C GLN A 115 -23.71 26.62 -12.37
N PRO A 116 -23.93 27.32 -11.26
CA PRO A 116 -25.15 27.14 -10.49
C PRO A 116 -26.34 27.48 -11.37
N THR A 117 -27.29 26.55 -11.47
CA THR A 117 -28.60 26.87 -12.03
C THR A 117 -29.34 27.70 -10.98
N PRO A 118 -29.90 28.87 -11.34
CA PRO A 118 -30.60 29.71 -10.37
C PRO A 118 -31.66 28.91 -9.60
N GLY A 119 -31.58 28.91 -8.26
CA GLY A 119 -32.56 28.24 -7.38
C GLY A 119 -32.26 26.79 -6.97
N LYS A 120 -31.15 26.19 -7.40
CA LYS A 120 -30.68 24.86 -6.91
C LYS A 120 -29.17 24.84 -6.72
N GLU A 121 -28.67 25.69 -5.82
CA GLU A 121 -27.26 25.69 -5.43
C GLU A 121 -26.96 24.50 -4.52
N ASP A 122 -26.39 23.44 -5.09
CA ASP A 122 -25.60 22.51 -4.29
C ASP A 122 -24.11 22.73 -4.62
N PRO A 123 -23.37 23.53 -3.84
CA PRO A 123 -21.93 23.73 -4.03
C PRO A 123 -21.11 22.42 -3.92
N ARG A 124 -21.74 21.30 -3.58
CA ARG A 124 -21.14 19.96 -3.53
C ARG A 124 -21.16 19.25 -4.88
N LYS A 125 -21.92 19.74 -5.88
CA LYS A 125 -22.03 19.08 -7.18
C LYS A 125 -20.75 19.26 -8.00
N ILE A 126 -19.97 18.18 -8.00
CA ILE A 126 -18.90 17.98 -8.99
C ILE A 126 -19.56 17.83 -10.36
N SER A 127 -19.00 18.49 -11.37
CA SER A 127 -19.49 18.33 -12.74
C SER A 127 -19.31 16.88 -13.21
N ASP A 128 -20.31 16.36 -13.92
CA ASP A 128 -20.26 15.02 -14.49
C ASP A 128 -19.05 14.87 -15.44
N ALA A 129 -18.70 15.94 -16.15
CA ALA A 129 -17.52 15.99 -17.01
C ALA A 129 -16.21 15.74 -16.26
N PHE A 130 -16.00 16.38 -15.10
CA PHE A 130 -14.81 16.15 -14.29
C PHE A 130 -14.79 14.73 -13.72
N PHE A 131 -15.94 14.23 -13.25
CA PHE A 131 -16.06 12.86 -12.76
C PHE A 131 -15.69 11.82 -13.82
N GLN A 132 -16.24 11.94 -15.05
CA GLN A 132 -15.93 11.01 -16.13
C GLN A 132 -14.46 11.06 -16.53
N ARG A 133 -13.85 12.25 -16.63
CA ARG A 133 -12.41 12.36 -16.93
C ARG A 133 -11.54 11.76 -15.84
N ALA A 134 -11.87 11.95 -14.57
CA ALA A 134 -11.15 11.34 -13.46
C ALA A 134 -11.27 9.81 -13.47
N LYS A 135 -12.45 9.27 -13.80
CA LYS A 135 -12.66 7.83 -13.97
C LYS A 135 -11.83 7.27 -15.13
N THR A 136 -11.86 7.92 -16.29
CA THR A 136 -11.02 7.54 -17.45
C THR A 136 -9.54 7.59 -17.10
N PHE A 137 -9.09 8.64 -16.40
CA PHE A 137 -7.72 8.74 -15.90
C PHE A 137 -7.37 7.57 -14.99
N ASN A 138 -8.25 7.18 -14.06
CA ASN A 138 -7.96 6.08 -13.14
C ASN A 138 -7.86 4.72 -13.86
N ILE A 139 -8.62 4.50 -14.93
CA ILE A 139 -8.49 3.33 -15.80
C ILE A 139 -7.11 3.31 -16.47
N TRP A 140 -6.69 4.41 -17.10
CA TRP A 140 -5.36 4.50 -17.71
C TRP A 140 -4.23 4.39 -16.71
N LEU A 141 -4.38 5.01 -15.53
CA LEU A 141 -3.46 4.88 -14.41
C LEU A 141 -3.34 3.42 -13.98
N SER A 142 -4.44 2.66 -13.94
CA SER A 142 -4.43 1.23 -13.62
C SER A 142 -3.64 0.42 -14.64
N MET A 143 -3.83 0.67 -15.94
CA MET A 143 -3.06 0.02 -16.99
C MET A 143 -1.56 0.34 -16.90
N GLY A 144 -1.23 1.62 -16.70
CA GLY A 144 0.15 2.07 -16.48
C GLY A 144 0.79 1.44 -15.25
N CYS A 145 0.04 1.30 -14.16
CA CYS A 145 0.49 0.65 -12.93
C CYS A 145 0.75 -0.85 -13.14
N ILE A 146 -0.08 -1.58 -13.89
CA ILE A 146 0.17 -2.99 -14.24
C ILE A 146 1.47 -3.13 -15.05
N ALA A 147 1.67 -2.26 -16.05
CA ALA A 147 2.90 -2.23 -16.83
C ALA A 147 4.12 -1.93 -15.95
N ALA A 148 4.02 -0.96 -15.04
CA ALA A 148 5.07 -0.63 -14.08
C ALA A 148 5.38 -1.81 -13.15
N ILE A 149 4.38 -2.55 -12.68
CA ILE A 149 4.55 -3.76 -11.87
C ILE A 149 5.33 -4.82 -12.64
N PHE A 150 4.92 -5.13 -13.88
CA PHE A 150 5.62 -6.09 -14.73
C PHE A 150 7.09 -5.72 -14.89
N LEU A 151 7.34 -4.47 -15.30
CA LEU A 151 8.66 -3.93 -15.55
C LEU A 151 9.56 -3.97 -14.29
N PHE A 152 9.02 -3.54 -13.15
CA PHE A 152 9.71 -3.58 -11.87
C PHE A 152 10.02 -5.02 -11.43
N LEU A 153 9.05 -5.93 -11.51
CA LEU A 153 9.24 -7.33 -11.13
C LEU A 153 10.17 -8.08 -12.08
N ALA A 154 10.21 -7.74 -13.37
CA ALA A 154 11.14 -8.31 -14.35
C ALA A 154 12.61 -8.01 -14.05
N CYS A 155 12.88 -7.04 -13.16
CA CYS A 155 14.22 -6.80 -12.63
C CYS A 155 14.65 -7.82 -11.56
N TYR A 156 13.70 -8.59 -11.02
CA TYR A 156 13.89 -9.43 -9.83
C TYR A 156 13.41 -10.87 -10.00
N LEU A 157 12.49 -11.09 -10.92
CA LEU A 157 11.89 -12.36 -11.27
C LEU A 157 12.16 -12.66 -12.74
N PRO A 158 12.12 -13.93 -13.16
CA PRO A 158 12.09 -14.22 -14.58
C PRO A 158 10.82 -13.63 -15.21
N VAL A 159 10.89 -13.39 -16.53
CA VAL A 159 9.91 -12.57 -17.25
C VAL A 159 8.50 -13.17 -17.17
N MET A 160 8.39 -14.50 -17.23
CA MET A 160 7.09 -15.19 -17.16
C MET A 160 6.43 -15.02 -15.79
N GLU A 161 7.17 -15.19 -14.70
CA GLU A 161 6.68 -14.98 -13.34
C GLU A 161 6.31 -13.51 -13.11
N SER A 162 7.07 -12.58 -13.68
CA SER A 162 6.75 -11.15 -13.64
C SER A 162 5.45 -10.83 -14.37
N LEU A 163 5.26 -11.42 -15.55
CA LEU A 163 4.04 -11.29 -16.34
C LEU A 163 2.85 -11.88 -15.60
N LEU A 164 2.99 -13.08 -15.03
CA LEU A 164 1.96 -13.74 -14.24
C LEU A 164 1.60 -12.95 -12.99
N ALA A 165 2.59 -12.36 -12.30
CA ALA A 165 2.35 -11.49 -11.15
C ALA A 165 1.53 -10.25 -11.54
N ALA A 166 1.99 -9.52 -12.56
CA ALA A 166 1.32 -8.30 -13.03
C ALA A 166 -0.09 -8.60 -13.56
N TRP A 167 -0.24 -9.69 -14.31
CA TRP A 167 -1.53 -10.16 -14.81
C TRP A 167 -2.50 -10.52 -13.67
N SER A 168 -2.03 -11.27 -12.68
CA SER A 168 -2.84 -11.67 -11.51
C SER A 168 -3.29 -10.45 -10.71
N ILE A 169 -2.38 -9.50 -10.45
CA ILE A 169 -2.71 -8.24 -9.76
C ILE A 169 -3.72 -7.43 -10.58
N GLY A 170 -3.51 -7.33 -11.91
CA GLY A 170 -4.40 -6.63 -12.81
C GLY A 170 -5.84 -7.15 -12.76
N TRP A 171 -6.00 -8.47 -12.93
CA TRP A 171 -7.32 -9.09 -13.04
C TRP A 171 -8.02 -9.39 -11.72
N LEU A 172 -7.28 -9.51 -10.61
CA LEU A 172 -7.85 -9.91 -9.33
C LEU A 172 -7.94 -8.78 -8.33
N LEU A 173 -7.28 -7.66 -8.61
CA LEU A 173 -7.32 -6.47 -7.77
C LEU A 173 -7.70 -5.23 -8.56
N PHE A 174 -6.99 -4.92 -9.64
CA PHE A 174 -7.13 -3.61 -10.29
C PHE A 174 -8.41 -3.49 -11.11
N VAL A 175 -8.89 -4.55 -11.74
CA VAL A 175 -10.13 -4.51 -12.53
C VAL A 175 -11.33 -3.99 -11.70
N PHE A 176 -11.37 -4.34 -10.41
CA PHE A 176 -12.43 -3.92 -9.50
C PHE A 176 -12.25 -2.50 -8.94
N LYS A 177 -11.04 -1.94 -9.04
CA LYS A 177 -10.71 -0.60 -8.53
C LYS A 177 -10.60 0.45 -9.64
N ALA A 178 -10.33 0.02 -10.88
CA ALA A 178 -10.03 0.90 -12.00
C ALA A 178 -11.21 1.84 -12.35
N CYS A 179 -12.45 1.38 -12.16
CA CYS A 179 -13.65 2.16 -12.47
C CYS A 179 -14.05 3.18 -11.38
N PHE A 180 -13.32 3.24 -10.26
CA PHE A 180 -13.58 4.15 -9.16
C PHE A 180 -12.48 5.20 -9.05
N VAL A 181 -12.83 6.46 -8.74
CA VAL A 181 -11.86 7.55 -8.51
C VAL A 181 -11.29 7.44 -7.10
N GLN A 182 -10.27 6.60 -6.92
CA GLN A 182 -9.66 6.34 -5.61
C GLN A 182 -8.15 6.07 -5.73
N PRO A 183 -7.35 6.39 -4.69
CA PRO A 183 -5.90 6.27 -4.72
C PRO A 183 -5.37 4.83 -4.68
N GLU A 184 -6.22 3.85 -4.35
CA GLU A 184 -5.81 2.48 -3.99
C GLU A 184 -4.98 1.80 -5.08
N VAL A 185 -5.27 2.02 -6.37
CA VAL A 185 -4.50 1.43 -7.47
C VAL A 185 -3.03 1.88 -7.40
N LEU A 186 -2.81 3.19 -7.30
CA LEU A 186 -1.48 3.75 -7.23
C LEU A 186 -0.79 3.41 -5.90
N PHE A 187 -1.54 3.44 -4.80
CA PHE A 187 -1.05 3.04 -3.48
C PHE A 187 -0.57 1.59 -3.47
N ASP A 188 -1.39 0.65 -3.94
CA ASP A 188 -1.07 -0.78 -3.93
C ASP A 188 0.17 -1.08 -4.80
N THR A 189 0.32 -0.39 -5.95
CA THR A 189 1.53 -0.49 -6.78
C THR A 189 2.77 0.00 -6.07
N LEU A 190 2.74 1.21 -5.49
CA LEU A 190 3.91 1.77 -4.83
C LEU A 190 4.23 1.03 -3.52
N ALA A 191 3.22 0.57 -2.79
CA ALA A 191 3.38 -0.27 -1.61
C ALA A 191 4.05 -1.61 -1.96
N LEU A 192 3.66 -2.25 -3.06
CA LEU A 192 4.36 -3.44 -3.56
C LEU A 192 5.85 -3.15 -3.82
N PHE A 193 6.17 -2.02 -4.48
CA PHE A 193 7.55 -1.65 -4.74
C PHE A 193 8.34 -1.47 -3.45
N VAL A 194 7.78 -0.75 -2.48
CA VAL A 194 8.38 -0.54 -1.16
C VAL A 194 8.63 -1.86 -0.44
N VAL A 195 7.63 -2.76 -0.38
CA VAL A 195 7.77 -4.05 0.29
C VAL A 195 8.87 -4.89 -0.35
N VAL A 196 8.91 -4.99 -1.69
CA VAL A 196 9.96 -5.73 -2.41
C VAL A 196 11.34 -5.11 -2.19
N LEU A 197 11.46 -3.78 -2.19
CA LEU A 197 12.74 -3.10 -1.96
C LEU A 197 13.22 -3.24 -0.52
N MET A 198 12.34 -3.12 0.48
CA MET A 198 12.66 -3.36 1.89
C MET A 198 13.05 -4.82 2.13
N TRP A 199 12.31 -5.75 1.55
CA TRP A 199 12.63 -7.17 1.58
C TRP A 199 14.01 -7.46 0.98
N ARG A 200 14.35 -6.84 -0.16
CA ARG A 200 15.70 -6.91 -0.75
C ARG A 200 16.76 -6.27 0.15
N GLN A 201 16.44 -5.17 0.82
CA GLN A 201 17.36 -4.48 1.73
C GLN A 201 17.69 -5.34 2.95
N ILE A 202 16.72 -6.09 3.48
CA ILE A 202 16.93 -7.08 4.55
C ILE A 202 17.83 -8.20 4.07
N ALA A 203 17.56 -8.75 2.89
CA ALA A 203 18.37 -9.81 2.30
C ALA A 203 19.81 -9.35 2.04
N ARG A 204 19.98 -8.15 1.47
CA ARG A 204 21.25 -7.58 1.02
C ARG A 204 21.25 -6.05 1.21
N PRO A 205 21.71 -5.57 2.38
CA PRO A 205 21.81 -4.14 2.64
C PRO A 205 22.73 -3.51 1.60
N THR A 206 22.22 -2.53 0.86
CA THR A 206 23.02 -1.67 0.00
C THR A 206 22.51 -0.25 0.10
N TRP A 207 23.37 0.74 -0.09
CA TRP A 207 22.94 2.14 -0.07
C TRP A 207 21.96 2.45 -1.21
N ARG A 208 22.12 1.83 -2.38
CA ARG A 208 21.24 2.03 -3.55
C ARG A 208 19.81 1.59 -3.27
N ASN A 209 19.64 0.38 -2.75
CA ASN A 209 18.33 -0.12 -2.36
C ASN A 209 17.71 0.77 -1.27
N GLY A 210 18.52 1.20 -0.28
CA GLY A 210 18.09 2.11 0.78
C GLY A 210 17.55 3.44 0.26
N LEU A 211 18.26 4.08 -0.69
CA LEU A 211 17.80 5.32 -1.32
C LEU A 211 16.50 5.13 -2.11
N ILE A 212 16.45 4.14 -3.01
CA ILE A 212 15.27 3.91 -3.86
C ILE A 212 14.05 3.57 -2.98
N ALA A 213 14.23 2.74 -1.96
CA ALA A 213 13.16 2.37 -1.04
C ALA A 213 12.68 3.56 -0.20
N GLY A 214 13.58 4.42 0.28
CA GLY A 214 13.22 5.63 1.02
C GLY A 214 12.41 6.63 0.17
N VAL A 215 12.81 6.86 -1.09
CA VAL A 215 12.05 7.69 -2.03
C VAL A 215 10.68 7.07 -2.33
N ALA A 216 10.66 5.78 -2.67
CA ALA A 216 9.41 5.07 -2.95
C ALA A 216 8.46 5.13 -1.74
N LEU A 217 8.98 4.94 -0.52
CA LEU A 217 8.22 5.01 0.71
C LEU A 217 7.61 6.41 0.95
N ALA A 218 8.37 7.48 0.69
CA ALA A 218 7.84 8.85 0.77
C ALA A 218 6.74 9.10 -0.27
N ALA A 219 6.95 8.67 -1.52
CA ALA A 219 5.94 8.77 -2.57
C ALA A 219 4.66 8.00 -2.20
N THR A 220 4.78 6.76 -1.70
CA THR A 220 3.62 5.99 -1.26
C THR A 220 2.91 6.64 -0.09
N TYR A 221 3.65 7.21 0.87
CA TYR A 221 3.06 7.91 2.01
C TYR A 221 2.24 9.13 1.56
N PHE A 222 2.70 9.87 0.56
CA PHE A 222 1.92 10.95 -0.05
C PHE A 222 0.65 10.48 -0.76
N ILE A 223 0.53 9.20 -1.11
CA ILE A 223 -0.71 8.63 -1.63
C ILE A 223 -1.62 8.15 -0.49
N LYS A 224 -1.07 7.46 0.51
CA LYS A 224 -1.80 6.98 1.69
C LYS A 224 -0.85 6.72 2.87
N SER A 225 -1.26 7.10 4.08
CA SER A 225 -0.43 7.02 5.29
C SER A 225 -0.34 5.63 5.93
N ALA A 226 -0.92 4.60 5.31
CA ALA A 226 -1.08 3.25 5.89
C ALA A 226 0.23 2.42 6.01
N LEU A 227 1.40 2.99 5.70
CA LEU A 227 2.69 2.29 5.73
C LEU A 227 3.49 2.45 7.03
N LEU A 228 3.02 3.23 8.01
CA LEU A 228 3.73 3.36 9.29
C LEU A 228 4.04 2.01 9.97
N PRO A 229 3.09 1.04 10.02
CA PRO A 229 3.38 -0.29 10.57
C PRO A 229 4.45 -1.05 9.78
N LEU A 230 4.49 -0.91 8.44
CA LEU A 230 5.51 -1.52 7.60
C LEU A 230 6.91 -0.97 7.92
N ILE A 231 7.02 0.33 8.17
CA ILE A 231 8.30 0.97 8.53
C ILE A 231 8.80 0.43 9.87
N ALA A 232 7.91 0.37 10.87
CA ALA A 232 8.25 -0.17 12.19
C ALA A 232 8.71 -1.63 12.09
N LEU A 233 7.96 -2.45 11.35
CA LEU A 233 8.34 -3.83 11.07
C LEU A 233 9.71 -3.94 10.40
N TYR A 234 9.96 -3.16 9.35
CA TYR A 234 11.25 -3.14 8.66
C TYR A 234 12.40 -2.83 9.61
N VAL A 235 12.27 -1.78 10.43
CA VAL A 235 13.31 -1.37 11.40
C VAL A 235 13.60 -2.50 12.39
N VAL A 236 12.56 -3.13 12.94
CA VAL A 236 12.71 -4.25 13.89
C VAL A 236 13.38 -5.45 13.23
N CYS A 237 12.86 -5.92 12.09
CA CYS A 237 13.42 -7.06 11.37
C CYS A 237 14.89 -6.82 10.99
N GLN A 238 15.20 -5.63 10.50
CA GLN A 238 16.55 -5.27 10.10
C GLN A 238 17.49 -5.21 11.30
N ALA A 239 17.07 -4.63 12.43
CA ALA A 239 17.87 -4.61 13.65
C ALA A 239 18.21 -6.02 14.14
N VAL A 240 17.24 -6.94 14.13
CA VAL A 240 17.44 -8.36 14.46
C VAL A 240 18.45 -9.01 13.51
N VAL A 241 18.29 -8.81 12.20
CA VAL A 241 19.14 -9.43 11.17
C VAL A 241 20.57 -8.91 11.21
N ILE A 242 20.77 -7.60 11.35
CA ILE A 242 22.10 -6.98 11.45
C ILE A 242 22.80 -7.45 12.73
N SER A 243 22.08 -7.45 13.87
CA SER A 243 22.62 -7.90 15.15
C SER A 243 23.05 -9.37 15.09
N TRP A 244 22.22 -10.24 14.51
CA TRP A 244 22.55 -11.64 14.31
C TRP A 244 23.81 -11.84 13.47
N ARG A 245 23.94 -11.13 12.33
CA ARG A 245 25.12 -11.22 11.45
C ARG A 245 26.39 -10.72 12.14
N ALA A 246 26.29 -9.67 12.96
CA ALA A 246 27.40 -9.15 13.74
C ALA A 246 27.85 -10.18 14.80
N LEU A 247 26.91 -10.80 15.52
CA LEU A 247 27.19 -11.84 16.50
C LEU A 247 27.90 -13.06 15.88
N LEU A 248 27.45 -13.49 14.70
CA LEU A 248 28.13 -14.57 13.96
C LEU A 248 29.56 -14.18 13.57
N SER A 249 29.76 -12.95 13.10
CA SER A 249 31.09 -12.46 12.70
C SER A 249 32.06 -12.38 13.90
N ILE A 250 31.56 -12.04 15.10
CA ILE A 250 32.37 -12.04 16.34
C ILE A 250 32.77 -13.48 16.71
N ARG A 251 31.82 -14.43 16.65
CA ARG A 251 32.08 -15.84 16.97
C ARG A 251 33.10 -16.50 16.04
N GLU A 252 33.13 -16.08 14.78
CA GLU A 252 34.10 -16.56 13.79
C GLU A 252 35.49 -15.91 13.93
N GLY A 253 35.72 -15.07 14.96
CA GLY A 253 37.00 -14.40 15.19
C GLY A 253 37.28 -13.27 14.20
N GLY A 254 36.27 -12.79 13.48
CA GLY A 254 36.42 -11.75 12.47
C GLY A 254 36.60 -10.36 13.07
N GLY A 255 37.81 -9.82 13.03
CA GLY A 255 38.13 -8.44 13.48
C GLY A 255 37.35 -7.31 12.79
N GLY A 256 36.61 -7.61 11.71
CA GLY A 256 35.78 -6.67 10.96
C GLY A 256 34.31 -6.58 11.39
N ALA A 257 33.87 -7.29 12.43
CA ALA A 257 32.46 -7.38 12.81
C ALA A 257 31.81 -6.01 13.10
N TRP A 258 32.51 -5.12 13.82
CA TRP A 258 32.02 -3.78 14.14
C TRP A 258 31.86 -2.89 12.91
N ARG A 259 32.85 -2.91 12.01
CA ARG A 259 32.78 -2.16 10.74
C ARG A 259 31.58 -2.62 9.91
N ARG A 260 31.37 -3.93 9.82
CA ARG A 260 30.22 -4.51 9.10
C ARG A 260 28.90 -4.07 9.72
N PHE A 261 28.77 -4.16 11.04
CA PHE A 261 27.60 -3.69 11.78
C PHE A 261 27.28 -2.22 11.48
N CYS A 262 28.27 -1.34 11.56
CA CYS A 262 28.09 0.09 11.29
C CYS A 262 27.65 0.35 9.84
N VAL A 263 28.28 -0.31 8.86
CA VAL A 263 27.95 -0.13 7.44
C VAL A 263 26.54 -0.65 7.13
N GLU A 264 26.18 -1.86 7.58
CA GLU A 264 24.84 -2.41 7.36
C GLU A 264 23.77 -1.56 8.05
N THR A 265 24.05 -1.04 9.25
CA THR A 265 23.14 -0.15 9.99
C THR A 265 22.93 1.17 9.27
N ALA A 266 24.02 1.82 8.83
CA ALA A 266 23.94 3.08 8.08
C ALA A 266 23.15 2.90 6.77
N GLN A 267 23.42 1.81 6.03
CA GLN A 267 22.70 1.51 4.79
C GLN A 267 21.21 1.21 5.03
N ALA A 268 20.88 0.53 6.12
CA ALA A 268 19.50 0.25 6.47
C ALA A 268 18.73 1.50 6.92
N ALA A 269 19.40 2.39 7.67
CA ALA A 269 18.84 3.64 8.17
C ALA A 269 18.50 4.62 7.04
N LEU A 270 19.10 4.48 5.85
CA LEU A 270 18.77 5.31 4.69
C LEU A 270 17.28 5.30 4.33
N ILE A 271 16.57 4.18 4.52
CA ILE A 271 15.13 4.11 4.22
C ILE A 271 14.33 5.08 5.12
N PRO A 272 14.30 4.91 6.45
CA PRO A 272 13.56 5.80 7.32
C PRO A 272 14.10 7.23 7.32
N VAL A 273 15.42 7.43 7.24
CA VAL A 273 16.02 8.78 7.21
C VAL A 273 15.59 9.54 5.96
N LEU A 274 15.71 8.95 4.77
CA LEU A 274 15.33 9.63 3.53
C LEU A 274 13.82 9.86 3.46
N TRP A 275 13.02 8.90 3.94
CA TRP A 275 11.58 9.06 4.08
C TRP A 275 11.22 10.26 4.97
N LEU A 276 11.84 10.39 6.14
CA LEU A 276 11.64 11.53 7.05
C LEU A 276 12.09 12.85 6.42
N ILE A 277 13.24 12.89 5.75
CA ILE A 277 13.75 14.10 5.09
C ILE A 277 12.74 14.57 4.04
N LEU A 278 12.28 13.69 3.15
CA LEU A 278 11.37 14.04 2.07
C LEU A 278 9.98 14.43 2.58
N LEU A 279 9.50 13.79 3.65
CA LEU A 279 8.23 14.16 4.27
C LEU A 279 8.32 15.34 5.23
N SER A 280 9.53 15.77 5.62
CA SER A 280 9.71 16.72 6.72
C SER A 280 8.87 17.99 6.62
N PRO A 281 8.67 18.64 5.44
CA PRO A 281 7.87 19.86 5.42
C PRO A 281 6.37 19.56 5.63
N TYR A 282 5.91 18.36 5.24
CA TYR A 282 4.53 17.92 5.42
C TYR A 282 4.29 17.54 6.88
N LEU A 283 5.23 16.82 7.49
CA LEU A 283 5.20 16.44 8.90
C LEU A 283 5.28 17.65 9.80
N TYR A 284 6.09 18.65 9.45
CA TYR A 284 6.20 19.90 10.20
C TYR A 284 4.89 20.69 10.17
N GLN A 285 4.24 20.82 9.00
CA GLN A 285 2.93 21.45 8.93
C GLN A 285 1.87 20.68 9.72
N THR A 286 1.89 19.34 9.64
CA THR A 286 0.98 18.48 10.41
C THR A 286 1.19 18.68 11.92
N TRP A 287 2.45 18.78 12.36
CA TRP A 287 2.79 19.06 13.76
C TRP A 287 2.31 20.45 14.20
N LYS A 288 2.46 21.49 13.36
CA LYS A 288 1.93 22.83 13.66
C LYS A 288 0.42 22.85 13.82
N LEU A 289 -0.30 22.14 12.96
CA LEU A 289 -1.77 22.14 12.94
C LEU A 289 -2.37 21.25 14.04
N HIS A 290 -1.74 20.12 14.36
CA HIS A 290 -2.35 19.08 15.20
C HIS A 290 -1.48 18.62 16.39
N GLY A 291 -0.32 19.25 16.61
CA GLY A 291 0.61 18.90 17.70
C GLY A 291 1.36 17.57 17.50
N SER A 292 1.11 16.83 16.41
CA SER A 292 1.77 15.55 16.12
C SER A 292 2.12 15.43 14.64
N PRO A 293 3.37 15.05 14.28
CA PRO A 293 3.83 15.02 12.89
C PRO A 293 3.12 13.97 12.03
N PHE A 294 2.67 12.88 12.64
CA PHE A 294 1.97 11.78 11.96
C PHE A 294 0.47 11.76 12.31
N TRP A 295 -0.07 12.91 12.71
CA TRP A 295 -1.49 13.01 13.02
C TRP A 295 -2.33 12.69 11.77
N SER A 296 -3.33 11.83 11.98
CA SER A 296 -4.42 11.61 11.03
C SER A 296 -5.67 11.30 11.84
N VAL A 297 -6.84 11.73 11.38
CA VAL A 297 -8.10 11.39 12.08
C VAL A 297 -8.28 9.87 12.23
N HIS A 298 -7.74 9.08 11.28
CA HIS A 298 -7.82 7.63 11.31
C HIS A 298 -7.03 7.06 12.49
N SER A 299 -5.77 7.46 12.66
CA SER A 299 -4.93 6.96 13.76
C SER A 299 -5.22 7.62 15.10
N ALA A 300 -5.68 8.87 15.11
CA ALA A 300 -5.97 9.62 16.32
C ALA A 300 -7.32 9.21 16.93
N HIS A 301 -8.33 8.93 16.10
CA HIS A 301 -9.71 8.73 16.54
C HIS A 301 -10.33 7.46 15.99
N TYR A 302 -10.46 7.31 14.66
CA TYR A 302 -11.26 6.21 14.10
C TYR A 302 -10.70 4.82 14.41
N PHE A 303 -9.40 4.67 14.60
CA PHE A 303 -8.75 3.43 15.01
C PHE A 303 -9.24 2.92 16.37
N TRP A 304 -9.77 3.82 17.20
CA TRP A 304 -10.17 3.57 18.57
C TRP A 304 -11.70 3.46 18.73
N LEU A 305 -12.45 3.45 17.63
CA LEU A 305 -13.89 3.17 17.62
C LEU A 305 -14.14 1.68 17.82
N GLU A 306 -15.33 1.31 18.30
CA GLU A 306 -15.69 -0.10 18.55
C GLU A 306 -16.58 -0.67 17.45
N THR A 307 -17.57 0.11 17.00
CA THR A 307 -18.62 -0.35 16.08
C THR A 307 -18.71 0.49 14.81
N PRO A 308 -19.37 -0.03 13.75
CA PRO A 308 -19.71 0.77 12.58
C PRO A 308 -20.64 1.96 12.90
N GLU A 309 -21.53 1.79 13.88
CA GLU A 309 -22.45 2.83 14.35
C GLU A 309 -21.70 3.99 15.01
N ASP A 310 -20.66 3.69 15.80
CA ASP A 310 -19.79 4.73 16.35
C ASP A 310 -19.12 5.52 15.23
N LYS A 311 -18.65 4.83 14.19
CA LYS A 311 -18.04 5.50 13.05
C LYS A 311 -19.00 6.44 12.33
N GLU A 312 -20.27 6.06 12.22
CA GLU A 312 -21.31 6.92 11.63
C GLU A 312 -21.62 8.11 12.54
N THR A 313 -21.65 7.90 13.86
CA THR A 313 -21.80 8.97 14.87
C THR A 313 -20.69 10.01 14.75
N TRP A 314 -19.46 9.54 14.54
CA TRP A 314 -18.27 10.38 14.37
C TRP A 314 -18.00 10.73 12.90
N ARG A 315 -18.99 10.58 12.01
CA ARG A 315 -18.86 11.00 10.62
C ARG A 315 -18.70 12.52 10.59
N GLY A 316 -17.68 13.00 9.87
CA GLY A 316 -17.35 14.42 9.84
C GLY A 316 -16.26 14.83 10.84
N LEU A 317 -15.78 13.92 11.69
CA LEU A 317 -14.72 14.22 12.65
C LEU A 317 -13.43 14.71 11.98
N ALA A 318 -13.18 14.29 10.74
CA ALA A 318 -12.02 14.73 9.98
C ALA A 318 -12.10 16.21 9.61
N GLU A 319 -13.28 16.66 9.23
CA GLU A 319 -13.60 18.05 8.92
C GLU A 319 -13.57 18.90 10.20
N LEU A 320 -14.19 18.44 11.30
CA LEU A 320 -14.13 19.11 12.60
C LEU A 320 -12.69 19.27 13.12
N ALA A 321 -11.85 18.25 12.92
CA ALA A 321 -10.46 18.29 13.34
C ALA A 321 -9.61 19.31 12.56
N MET A 322 -10.00 19.63 11.32
CA MET A 322 -9.36 20.70 10.55
C MET A 322 -9.71 22.08 11.07
N GLU A 323 -10.88 22.23 11.68
CA GLU A 323 -11.33 23.47 12.30
C GLU A 323 -10.86 23.62 13.76
N GLY A 324 -10.12 22.62 14.29
CA GLY A 324 -9.76 22.59 15.71
C GLY A 324 -10.96 22.36 16.64
N LYS A 325 -12.09 21.89 16.11
CA LYS A 325 -13.35 21.67 16.84
C LYS A 325 -13.60 20.19 17.15
N VAL A 326 -12.53 19.45 17.47
CA VAL A 326 -12.66 18.05 17.89
C VAL A 326 -13.40 18.01 19.24
N PRO A 327 -14.54 17.31 19.35
CA PRO A 327 -15.25 17.20 20.62
C PRO A 327 -14.36 16.53 21.69
N PRO A 328 -14.44 16.98 22.97
CA PRO A 328 -13.57 16.47 24.03
C PRO A 328 -13.81 14.99 24.38
N ASP A 329 -14.99 14.47 24.04
CA ASP A 329 -15.42 13.09 24.18
C ASP A 329 -15.04 12.20 22.97
N ALA A 330 -14.39 12.77 21.95
CA ALA A 330 -13.93 12.00 20.80
C ALA A 330 -13.04 10.83 21.24
N PRO A 331 -13.20 9.65 20.63
CA PRO A 331 -12.43 8.47 21.01
C PRO A 331 -10.94 8.73 20.74
N THR A 332 -10.10 8.32 21.69
CA THR A 332 -8.65 8.43 21.59
C THR A 332 -8.02 7.14 22.10
N ARG A 333 -6.72 6.97 21.82
CA ARG A 333 -5.93 5.89 22.42
C ARG A 333 -6.06 5.85 23.95
N ALA A 334 -6.06 7.01 24.61
CA ALA A 334 -6.07 7.10 26.06
C ALA A 334 -7.43 6.66 26.62
N THR A 335 -8.53 7.17 26.06
CA THR A 335 -9.88 6.78 26.50
C THR A 335 -10.17 5.32 26.22
N TYR A 336 -9.72 4.79 25.08
CA TYR A 336 -9.88 3.39 24.73
C TYR A 336 -9.20 2.46 25.74
N PHE A 337 -7.91 2.66 26.04
CA PHE A 337 -7.20 1.80 27.00
C PHE A 337 -7.67 1.99 28.45
N ALA A 338 -8.19 3.16 28.81
CA ALA A 338 -8.81 3.37 30.12
C ALA A 338 -10.14 2.62 30.25
N GLY A 339 -10.90 2.50 29.15
CA GLY A 339 -12.20 1.83 29.11
C GLY A 339 -12.17 0.31 28.88
N HIS A 340 -11.02 -0.25 28.46
CA HIS A 340 -10.93 -1.65 28.03
C HIS A 340 -9.92 -2.47 28.83
N THR A 341 -10.36 -3.66 29.24
CA THR A 341 -9.49 -4.69 29.80
C THR A 341 -8.63 -5.35 28.71
N PRO A 342 -7.45 -5.93 29.07
CA PRO A 342 -6.64 -6.70 28.13
C PRO A 342 -7.41 -7.86 27.46
N ARG A 343 -8.39 -8.44 28.16
CA ARG A 343 -9.26 -9.49 27.63
C ARG A 343 -10.15 -8.96 26.50
N GLN A 344 -10.84 -7.83 26.70
CA GLN A 344 -11.67 -7.21 25.65
C GLN A 344 -10.84 -6.82 24.42
N ILE A 345 -9.62 -6.33 24.64
CA ILE A 345 -8.67 -6.02 23.56
C ILE A 345 -8.32 -7.28 22.77
N ALA A 346 -8.02 -8.40 23.44
CA ALA A 346 -7.73 -9.67 22.78
C ALA A 346 -8.97 -10.25 22.06
N GLU A 347 -10.15 -10.14 22.68
CA GLU A 347 -11.42 -10.57 22.10
C GLU A 347 -11.74 -9.78 20.82
N ARG A 348 -11.43 -8.48 20.77
CA ARG A 348 -11.56 -7.67 19.54
C ARG A 348 -10.70 -8.21 18.39
N PHE A 349 -9.42 -8.51 18.65
CA PHE A 349 -8.54 -9.08 17.63
C PHE A 349 -9.05 -10.43 17.14
N LEU A 350 -9.47 -11.31 18.06
CA LEU A 350 -9.99 -12.62 17.72
C LEU A 350 -11.29 -12.52 16.92
N HIS A 351 -12.22 -11.68 17.39
CA HIS A 351 -13.50 -11.45 16.72
C HIS A 351 -13.29 -10.89 15.32
N GLY A 352 -12.48 -9.84 15.15
CA GLY A 352 -12.22 -9.30 13.83
C GLY A 352 -11.44 -10.25 12.91
N ALA A 353 -10.55 -11.09 13.44
CA ALA A 353 -9.90 -12.15 12.66
C ALA A 353 -10.90 -13.21 12.20
N MET A 354 -11.80 -13.65 13.08
CA MET A 354 -12.87 -14.59 12.76
C MET A 354 -13.85 -14.00 11.74
N HIS A 355 -14.28 -12.75 11.96
CA HIS A 355 -15.13 -12.01 11.04
C HIS A 355 -14.46 -11.87 9.68
N THR A 356 -13.18 -11.49 9.63
CA THR A 356 -12.42 -11.43 8.37
C THR A 356 -12.43 -12.77 7.63
N ILE A 357 -12.26 -13.89 8.35
CA ILE A 357 -12.34 -15.25 7.78
C ILE A 357 -13.77 -15.57 7.30
N GLU A 358 -14.80 -15.10 8.01
CA GLU A 358 -16.21 -15.28 7.66
C GLU A 358 -16.64 -14.40 6.48
N SER A 359 -16.22 -13.15 6.41
CA SER A 359 -16.44 -12.24 5.29
C SER A 359 -15.81 -12.77 4.00
N ILE A 360 -14.65 -13.43 4.07
CA ILE A 360 -14.11 -14.20 2.93
C ILE A 360 -15.10 -15.28 2.46
N LYS A 361 -15.85 -15.90 3.37
CA LYS A 361 -16.83 -16.96 3.06
C LYS A 361 -18.16 -16.40 2.56
N HIS A 362 -18.61 -15.24 3.07
CA HIS A 362 -19.98 -14.75 2.94
C HIS A 362 -20.17 -13.46 2.11
N ASP A 363 -19.40 -12.39 2.36
CA ASP A 363 -19.73 -11.02 1.91
C ASP A 363 -19.37 -10.69 0.46
N TYR A 364 -18.62 -11.58 -0.16
CA TYR A 364 -18.23 -11.44 -1.53
C TYR A 364 -19.35 -11.94 -2.45
N ASN A 365 -19.67 -11.21 -3.52
CA ASN A 365 -20.50 -11.73 -4.60
C ASN A 365 -19.97 -13.11 -5.05
N GLU A 366 -20.79 -13.99 -5.63
CA GLU A 366 -20.34 -15.35 -5.98
C GLU A 366 -19.00 -15.38 -6.74
N THR A 367 -18.75 -14.36 -7.57
CA THR A 367 -17.49 -14.10 -8.28
C THR A 367 -16.28 -13.99 -7.34
N ASP A 368 -16.38 -13.17 -6.31
CA ASP A 368 -15.25 -12.84 -5.46
C ASP A 368 -14.99 -13.95 -4.42
N ARG A 369 -16.06 -14.62 -3.94
CA ARG A 369 -15.97 -15.85 -3.12
C ARG A 369 -15.23 -16.93 -3.88
N PHE A 370 -15.50 -17.03 -5.18
CA PHE A 370 -14.86 -18.03 -6.03
C PHE A 370 -13.36 -17.78 -6.21
N VAL A 371 -12.97 -16.53 -6.53
CA VAL A 371 -11.57 -16.13 -6.69
C VAL A 371 -10.79 -16.36 -5.39
N PHE A 372 -11.32 -15.89 -4.25
CA PHE A 372 -10.60 -15.97 -2.98
C PHE A 372 -10.46 -17.42 -2.49
N ARG A 373 -11.50 -18.26 -2.60
CA ARG A 373 -11.42 -19.68 -2.24
C ARG A 373 -10.42 -20.44 -3.11
N ARG A 374 -10.40 -20.16 -4.43
CA ARG A 374 -9.45 -20.80 -5.36
C ARG A 374 -8.03 -20.37 -5.05
N LEU A 375 -7.80 -19.09 -4.77
CA LEU A 375 -6.51 -18.57 -4.39
C LEU A 375 -6.04 -19.13 -3.05
N ALA A 376 -6.89 -19.14 -2.02
CA ALA A 376 -6.59 -19.73 -0.73
C ALA A 376 -6.27 -21.24 -0.84
N LYS A 377 -7.04 -21.99 -1.65
CA LYS A 377 -6.74 -23.39 -1.96
C LYS A 377 -5.41 -23.55 -2.70
N ALA A 378 -5.11 -22.69 -3.68
CA ALA A 378 -3.84 -22.71 -4.39
C ALA A 378 -2.68 -22.41 -3.45
N CYS A 379 -2.80 -21.38 -2.60
CA CYS A 379 -1.81 -21.03 -1.58
C CYS A 379 -1.63 -22.16 -0.56
N LEU A 380 -2.71 -22.83 -0.13
CA LEU A 380 -2.65 -23.98 0.77
C LEU A 380 -1.97 -25.18 0.10
N VAL A 381 -2.32 -25.49 -1.15
CA VAL A 381 -1.69 -26.56 -1.93
C VAL A 381 -0.19 -26.26 -2.12
N ILE A 382 0.17 -25.03 -2.44
CA ILE A 382 1.56 -24.58 -2.50
C ILE A 382 2.22 -24.77 -1.12
N LEU A 383 1.66 -24.23 -0.04
CA LEU A 383 2.19 -24.38 1.31
C LEU A 383 2.44 -25.85 1.68
N VAL A 384 1.48 -26.74 1.39
CA VAL A 384 1.58 -28.18 1.68
C VAL A 384 2.64 -28.86 0.80
N LEU A 385 2.60 -28.63 -0.52
CA LEU A 385 3.55 -29.23 -1.47
C LEU A 385 4.98 -28.73 -1.23
N PHE A 386 5.14 -27.55 -0.65
CA PHE A 386 6.43 -26.89 -0.45
C PHE A 386 6.86 -26.83 1.01
N LEU A 387 6.14 -27.40 1.97
CA LEU A 387 6.41 -27.24 3.40
C LEU A 387 7.86 -27.64 3.77
N PHE A 388 8.33 -28.81 3.28
CA PHE A 388 9.70 -29.30 3.53
C PHE A 388 10.79 -28.47 2.83
N PRO A 389 10.68 -28.17 1.52
CA PRO A 389 11.57 -27.21 0.85
C PRO A 389 11.57 -25.83 1.53
N ILE A 390 10.41 -25.35 2.00
CA ILE A 390 10.25 -24.12 2.76
C ILE A 390 11.04 -24.20 4.05
N PHE A 391 10.96 -25.28 4.83
CA PHE A 391 11.77 -25.43 6.05
C PHE A 391 13.27 -25.42 5.78
N ARG A 392 13.73 -26.07 4.72
CA ARG A 392 15.16 -26.06 4.35
C ARG A 392 15.60 -24.67 3.86
N ALA A 393 14.80 -24.04 3.00
CA ALA A 393 15.02 -22.68 2.53
C ALA A 393 14.96 -21.67 3.69
N ALA A 394 14.11 -21.92 4.68
CA ALA A 394 13.90 -21.04 5.81
C ALA A 394 15.16 -20.87 6.63
N ARG A 395 15.99 -21.90 6.80
CA ARG A 395 17.28 -21.71 7.48
C ARG A 395 18.22 -20.76 6.73
N ARG A 396 18.20 -20.78 5.40
CA ARG A 396 19.08 -19.96 4.56
C ARG A 396 18.55 -18.55 4.33
N HIS A 397 17.23 -18.41 4.31
CA HIS A 397 16.50 -17.18 4.00
C HIS A 397 15.63 -16.72 5.17
N TRP A 398 16.03 -17.03 6.40
CA TRP A 398 15.26 -16.66 7.59
C TRP A 398 15.07 -15.13 7.71
N PRO A 399 16.02 -14.25 7.33
CA PRO A 399 15.79 -12.80 7.37
C PRO A 399 14.62 -12.37 6.47
N GLU A 400 14.61 -12.89 5.25
CA GLU A 400 13.57 -12.65 4.26
C GLU A 400 12.21 -13.16 4.73
N LEU A 401 12.18 -14.38 5.30
CA LEU A 401 10.97 -14.97 5.84
C LEU A 401 10.47 -14.28 7.10
N LEU A 402 11.36 -13.79 7.97
CA LEU A 402 10.99 -13.02 9.15
C LEU A 402 10.21 -11.77 8.75
N PHE A 403 10.71 -11.03 7.74
CA PHE A 403 10.03 -9.84 7.24
C PHE A 403 8.72 -10.17 6.55
N LEU A 404 8.72 -11.18 5.66
CA LEU A 404 7.51 -11.62 4.96
C LEU A 404 6.42 -12.05 5.94
N PHE A 405 6.77 -12.90 6.91
CA PHE A 405 5.85 -13.38 7.91
C PHE A 405 5.36 -12.24 8.79
N GLY A 406 6.27 -11.38 9.26
CA GLY A 406 5.90 -10.19 10.03
C GLY A 406 4.99 -9.24 9.26
N TYR A 407 5.16 -9.12 7.94
CA TYR A 407 4.30 -8.28 7.09
C TYR A 407 2.91 -8.88 6.98
N LEU A 408 2.81 -10.15 6.57
CA LEU A 408 1.52 -10.82 6.39
C LEU A 408 0.77 -10.94 7.71
N PHE A 409 1.44 -11.40 8.76
CA PHE A 409 0.86 -11.58 10.08
C PHE A 409 0.53 -10.24 10.75
N GLY A 410 1.45 -9.29 10.73
CA GLY A 410 1.25 -7.98 11.34
C GLY A 410 0.10 -7.21 10.71
N TYR A 411 -0.01 -7.20 9.39
CA TYR A 411 -1.15 -6.57 8.72
C TYR A 411 -2.44 -7.35 8.87
N ALA A 412 -2.41 -8.70 8.92
CA ALA A 412 -3.60 -9.48 9.24
C ALA A 412 -4.15 -9.14 10.63
N LEU A 413 -3.27 -8.97 11.63
CA LEU A 413 -3.67 -8.51 12.96
C LEU A 413 -4.25 -7.09 12.93
N LEU A 414 -3.65 -6.18 12.18
CA LEU A 414 -4.19 -4.83 11.99
C LEU A 414 -5.58 -4.86 11.34
N TYR A 415 -5.83 -5.77 10.40
CA TYR A 415 -7.15 -5.92 9.81
C TYR A 415 -8.15 -6.50 10.78
N GLY A 416 -7.76 -7.51 11.56
CA GLY A 416 -8.59 -7.99 12.67
C GLY A 416 -8.95 -6.88 13.66
N TRP A 417 -8.05 -5.90 13.88
CA TRP A 417 -8.38 -4.73 14.69
C TRP A 417 -9.38 -3.77 14.04
N TYR A 418 -9.23 -3.52 12.74
CA TYR A 418 -10.04 -2.55 11.98
C TYR A 418 -11.40 -3.09 11.54
N GLU A 419 -11.54 -4.41 11.43
CA GLU A 419 -12.73 -5.07 10.89
C GLU A 419 -14.02 -4.66 11.61
N PRO A 420 -14.09 -4.58 12.95
CA PRO A 420 -15.30 -4.14 13.65
C PRO A 420 -15.77 -2.72 13.27
N ILE A 421 -14.86 -1.86 12.76
CA ILE A 421 -15.16 -0.46 12.42
C ILE A 421 -15.48 -0.30 10.93
N HIS A 422 -15.15 -1.29 10.09
CA HIS A 422 -15.26 -1.14 8.64
C HIS A 422 -16.18 -2.19 8.03
N ALA A 423 -17.20 -1.72 7.31
CA ALA A 423 -17.97 -2.56 6.42
C ALA A 423 -17.14 -2.90 5.16
N GLY A 424 -16.43 -4.03 5.20
CA GLY A 424 -15.98 -4.72 3.99
C GLY A 424 -14.54 -5.23 3.99
N SER A 425 -14.35 -6.33 3.26
CA SER A 425 -13.13 -7.11 3.06
C SER A 425 -11.98 -6.41 2.29
N ARG A 426 -12.09 -5.10 2.04
CA ARG A 426 -11.22 -4.35 1.12
C ARG A 426 -9.77 -4.23 1.61
N PHE A 427 -9.54 -4.30 2.92
CA PHE A 427 -8.21 -4.14 3.49
C PHE A 427 -7.29 -5.33 3.18
N MET A 428 -7.83 -6.56 3.26
CA MET A 428 -7.10 -7.79 2.95
C MET A 428 -6.51 -7.80 1.55
N LEU A 429 -7.23 -7.22 0.59
CA LEU A 429 -6.81 -7.13 -0.81
C LEU A 429 -5.54 -6.28 -1.01
N SER A 430 -5.19 -5.39 -0.09
CA SER A 430 -3.94 -4.62 -0.20
C SER A 430 -2.68 -5.44 0.14
N LEU A 431 -2.82 -6.59 0.83
CA LEU A 431 -1.69 -7.53 1.03
C LEU A 431 -1.43 -8.38 -0.21
N TYR A 432 -2.43 -8.50 -1.07
CA TYR A 432 -2.43 -9.41 -2.21
C TYR A 432 -1.25 -9.20 -3.17
N PRO A 433 -0.92 -7.96 -3.62
CA PRO A 433 0.18 -7.74 -4.56
C PRO A 433 1.53 -8.22 -4.02
N ALA A 434 1.85 -7.82 -2.78
CA ALA A 434 3.08 -8.21 -2.11
C ALA A 434 3.14 -9.73 -1.89
N ALA A 435 2.03 -10.34 -1.47
CA ALA A 435 1.96 -11.79 -1.27
C ALA A 435 2.24 -12.57 -2.57
N ILE A 436 1.62 -12.20 -3.69
CA ILE A 436 1.88 -12.86 -4.98
C ILE A 436 3.34 -12.69 -5.40
N ALA A 437 3.85 -11.46 -5.36
CA ALA A 437 5.20 -11.17 -5.83
C ALA A 437 6.24 -11.96 -5.03
N LEU A 438 6.06 -12.03 -3.71
CA LEU A 438 6.96 -12.76 -2.80
C LEU A 438 6.80 -14.28 -2.94
N MET A 439 5.58 -14.78 -3.18
CA MET A 439 5.33 -16.20 -3.46
C MET A 439 6.00 -16.64 -4.77
N LEU A 440 5.81 -15.87 -5.85
CA LEU A 440 6.42 -16.15 -7.15
C LEU A 440 7.94 -16.02 -7.09
N TRP A 441 8.46 -15.08 -6.32
CA TRP A 441 9.88 -14.99 -6.02
C TRP A 441 10.43 -16.25 -5.37
N PHE A 442 9.75 -16.72 -4.32
CA PHE A 442 10.16 -17.90 -3.58
C PHE A 442 10.13 -19.13 -4.50
N LEU A 443 9.06 -19.31 -5.27
CA LEU A 443 8.93 -20.37 -6.26
C LEU A 443 10.05 -20.31 -7.30
N ALA A 444 10.26 -19.15 -7.94
CA ALA A 444 11.27 -19.00 -8.99
C ALA A 444 12.69 -19.36 -8.50
N ARG A 445 13.02 -19.01 -7.25
CA ARG A 445 14.36 -19.21 -6.69
C ARG A 445 14.59 -20.61 -6.13
N HIS A 446 13.54 -21.27 -5.66
CA HIS A 446 13.65 -22.56 -4.97
C HIS A 446 13.09 -23.74 -5.75
N ALA A 447 12.47 -23.53 -6.91
CA ALA A 447 11.85 -24.59 -7.70
C ALA A 447 12.80 -25.73 -8.07
N ASP A 448 14.11 -25.47 -8.24
CA ASP A 448 15.08 -26.51 -8.59
C ASP A 448 15.54 -27.34 -7.37
N SER A 449 15.39 -26.79 -6.17
CA SER A 449 15.64 -27.50 -4.91
C SER A 449 14.48 -28.41 -4.49
N ILE A 450 13.35 -28.30 -5.19
CA ILE A 450 12.16 -29.10 -4.95
C ILE A 450 12.32 -30.38 -5.79
N PRO A 451 12.40 -31.57 -5.16
CA PRO A 451 12.56 -32.83 -5.85
C PRO A 451 11.24 -33.27 -6.53
N LEU A 452 10.77 -32.50 -7.52
CA LEU A 452 9.73 -32.94 -8.46
C LEU A 452 10.25 -33.97 -9.48
N ARG A 453 11.54 -34.36 -9.34
CA ARG A 453 12.30 -35.22 -10.26
C ARG A 453 11.74 -36.63 -10.48
N ARG A 454 10.70 -37.06 -9.74
CA ARG A 454 10.01 -38.34 -9.96
C ARG A 454 8.83 -38.29 -10.92
N TRP A 455 8.36 -37.11 -11.32
CA TRP A 455 7.32 -36.97 -12.33
C TRP A 455 7.95 -36.33 -13.56
N SER A 456 8.49 -37.17 -14.44
CA SER A 456 9.24 -36.82 -15.66
C SER A 456 8.38 -36.20 -16.77
N LEU A 457 7.45 -35.32 -16.43
CA LEU A 457 6.92 -34.36 -17.38
C LEU A 457 7.95 -33.24 -17.48
N GLN A 458 8.95 -33.42 -18.35
CA GLN A 458 9.86 -32.39 -18.86
C GLN A 458 9.12 -31.33 -19.70
N ILE A 459 7.91 -30.94 -19.27
CA ILE A 459 7.20 -29.82 -19.83
C ILE A 459 7.56 -28.63 -18.95
N HIS A 460 7.72 -27.47 -19.59
CA HIS A 460 7.61 -26.13 -19.03
C HIS A 460 6.26 -25.94 -18.29
N THR A 461 6.04 -26.71 -17.23
CA THR A 461 4.79 -26.80 -16.45
C THR A 461 4.61 -25.60 -15.53
N ARG A 462 5.70 -24.89 -15.18
CA ARG A 462 5.61 -23.74 -14.28
C ARG A 462 4.75 -22.62 -14.89
N PRO A 463 4.97 -22.15 -16.13
CA PRO A 463 4.10 -21.18 -16.76
C PRO A 463 2.76 -21.79 -17.15
N ILE A 464 2.70 -23.04 -17.64
CA ILE A 464 1.45 -23.64 -18.13
C ILE A 464 0.46 -23.92 -16.99
N VAL A 465 0.91 -24.36 -15.81
CA VAL A 465 0.03 -24.56 -14.64
C VAL A 465 -0.43 -23.22 -14.08
N LEU A 466 0.47 -22.23 -13.98
CA LEU A 466 0.10 -20.88 -13.52
C LEU A 466 -0.80 -20.15 -14.53
N PHE A 467 -0.55 -20.37 -15.83
CA PHE A 467 -1.35 -19.87 -16.93
C PHE A 467 -2.70 -20.59 -17.00
N ALA A 468 -2.76 -21.91 -16.83
CA ALA A 468 -4.00 -22.67 -16.77
C ALA A 468 -4.82 -22.30 -15.53
N LEU A 469 -4.18 -22.01 -14.39
CA LEU A 469 -4.84 -21.43 -13.22
C LEU A 469 -5.39 -20.03 -13.56
N SER A 470 -4.63 -19.18 -14.25
CA SER A 470 -5.07 -17.85 -14.66
C SER A 470 -6.18 -17.88 -15.73
N ILE A 471 -6.14 -18.81 -16.68
CA ILE A 471 -7.18 -19.05 -17.69
C ILE A 471 -8.42 -19.63 -17.03
N SER A 472 -8.27 -20.60 -16.11
CA SER A 472 -9.41 -21.13 -15.36
C SER A 472 -10.09 -20.01 -14.56
N LEU A 473 -9.31 -19.06 -14.06
CA LEU A 473 -9.80 -17.87 -13.37
C LEU A 473 -10.52 -16.91 -14.33
N ILE A 474 -9.95 -16.60 -15.50
CA ILE A 474 -10.55 -15.74 -16.53
C ILE A 474 -11.83 -16.36 -17.09
N ALA A 475 -11.80 -17.63 -17.50
CA ALA A 475 -12.98 -18.34 -18.02
C ALA A 475 -14.12 -18.37 -16.99
N SER A 476 -13.79 -18.39 -15.71
CA SER A 476 -14.77 -18.28 -14.63
C SER A 476 -15.31 -16.85 -14.49
N ILE A 477 -14.46 -15.83 -14.62
CA ILE A 477 -14.88 -14.41 -14.64
C ILE A 477 -15.80 -14.13 -15.83
N SER A 478 -15.49 -14.62 -17.04
CA SER A 478 -16.34 -14.46 -18.22
C SER A 478 -17.71 -15.13 -18.06
N LYS A 479 -17.76 -16.31 -17.42
CA LYS A 479 -19.03 -16.99 -17.13
C LYS A 479 -19.89 -16.18 -16.16
N VAL A 480 -19.27 -15.57 -15.15
CA VAL A 480 -19.96 -14.73 -14.17
C VAL A 480 -20.36 -13.37 -14.75
N ALA A 481 -19.52 -12.75 -15.60
CA ALA A 481 -19.87 -11.54 -16.34
C ALA A 481 -21.08 -11.78 -17.26
N GLY A 482 -21.13 -12.94 -17.94
CA GLY A 482 -22.31 -13.34 -18.70
C GLY A 482 -23.56 -13.54 -17.84
N THR A 483 -23.41 -14.06 -16.61
CA THR A 483 -24.53 -14.25 -15.68
C THR A 483 -25.03 -12.90 -15.11
N LEU A 484 -24.13 -11.96 -14.87
CA LEU A 484 -24.45 -10.59 -14.45
C LEU A 484 -25.10 -9.78 -15.56
N ALA A 485 -24.60 -9.86 -16.79
CA ALA A 485 -25.22 -9.24 -17.95
C ALA A 485 -26.64 -9.77 -18.17
N TRP A 486 -26.84 -11.09 -18.08
CA TRP A 486 -28.16 -11.72 -18.18
C TRP A 486 -29.15 -11.25 -17.10
N LYS A 487 -28.70 -11.06 -15.84
CA LYS A 487 -29.54 -10.51 -14.77
C LYS A 487 -29.88 -9.03 -14.96
N ILE A 488 -28.95 -8.24 -15.50
CA ILE A 488 -29.18 -6.81 -15.77
C ILE A 488 -30.14 -6.62 -16.95
N GLU A 489 -30.12 -7.53 -17.93
CA GLU A 489 -31.01 -7.51 -19.09
C GLU A 489 -32.41 -8.09 -18.84
N GLY A 490 -32.76 -8.38 -17.58
CA GLY A 490 -34.13 -8.79 -17.20
C GLY A 490 -34.43 -10.27 -17.40
N GLY A 491 -33.41 -11.15 -17.38
CA GLY A 491 -33.64 -12.58 -17.16
C GLY A 491 -34.22 -12.81 -15.77
N ASN A 492 -35.50 -13.18 -15.70
CA ASN A 492 -36.25 -13.50 -14.47
C ASN A 492 -35.47 -14.41 -13.50
#